data_AF-A0A2A2PNV2-F1
#
_entry.id   AF-A0A2A2PNV2-F1
#
_cell.length_a   1.000
_cell.length_b   1.000
_cell.length_c   1.000
_cell.angle_alpha   90.00
_cell.angle_beta   90.00
_cell.angle_gamma   90.00
#
_symmetry.space_group_name_H-M   'P 1'
#
loop_
_entity.id
_entity.type
_entity.pdbx_description
1 polymer ?
#
loop_
_entity_poly.entity_id
_entity_poly.type
_entity_poly.pdbx_seq_one_letter_code
_entity_poly.pdbx_strand_id
1 'polypeptide(L)'
;MGFRFSKRITIVPGVRLNISGKGISTSVGPRGLSMTMGRNGTFLNAGLPGTGLSYRERIDRPSRSSSSQPGPAGSEYSGQVKVKVNDDGTLLITDMDDIELPAAVVKRVKSEMADSIQDLLTKAADKVNQELESCLGVHLLTPRPGAMPVIPAPFAIEEPRRPAQQTPGLMDRMLLRSAKIEREAESAEEQYQQDLANWQSTRDAHELERTEIEKAFRLAAKGFSAQMERALDYVLSGIAWPKETQVAYEFSQDVTGVALDVDLPDEGDIPQRSAEARGNGKLTFKNRSDAQVRRDFVALCYGSLFRVVGEVFALLPAIQKILVSGYIQRNNTATGAVDDHYVLSVLVGRDQWDAIDFNRLDAIDPAATLNACGAVVKLDRSARFVEVTPMDMLVLN
;
A
#
# COMPACT_ATOMS: atom_id res chain seq x y z
N MET A 1 28.96 -20.80 -8.32
CA MET A 1 29.36 -19.46 -7.80
C MET A 1 28.69 -18.45 -8.70
N GLY A 2 27.39 -18.20 -8.48
CA GLY A 2 26.60 -17.28 -9.28
C GLY A 2 26.97 -15.84 -8.93
N PHE A 3 27.16 -15.01 -9.95
CA PHE A 3 27.43 -13.59 -9.75
C PHE A 3 26.19 -12.92 -9.15
N ARG A 4 26.37 -12.19 -8.06
CA ARG A 4 25.33 -11.41 -7.38
C ARG A 4 25.47 -9.96 -7.84
N PHE A 5 24.52 -9.49 -8.64
CA PHE A 5 24.47 -8.11 -9.11
C PHE A 5 23.42 -7.33 -8.32
N SER A 6 23.70 -6.08 -7.96
CA SER A 6 22.81 -5.26 -7.14
C SER A 6 22.61 -3.85 -7.68
N LYS A 7 21.37 -3.55 -8.07
CA LYS A 7 20.74 -2.25 -7.87
C LYS A 7 19.48 -2.52 -7.04
N ARG A 8 19.46 -2.03 -5.80
CA ARG A 8 18.38 -2.26 -4.83
C ARG A 8 17.54 -0.99 -4.73
N ILE A 9 16.27 -1.07 -5.13
CA ILE A 9 15.28 0.00 -4.91
C ILE A 9 14.26 -0.53 -3.92
N THR A 10 14.37 -0.07 -2.67
CA THR A 10 13.37 -0.28 -1.63
C THR A 10 12.88 1.11 -1.22
N ILE A 11 11.70 1.50 -1.68
CA ILE A 11 11.05 2.73 -1.25
C ILE A 11 9.64 2.34 -0.81
N VAL A 12 9.53 1.93 0.45
CA VAL A 12 8.26 1.48 1.05
C VAL A 12 7.17 2.54 0.83
N PRO A 13 6.02 2.20 0.23
CA PRO A 13 4.87 3.08 0.23
C PRO A 13 4.39 3.33 1.67
N GLY A 14 4.43 4.58 2.13
CA GLY A 14 3.76 4.98 3.37
C GLY A 14 4.63 5.24 4.59
N VAL A 15 5.96 5.33 4.46
CA VAL A 15 6.84 5.85 5.53
C VAL A 15 7.27 7.28 5.20
N ARG A 16 6.92 8.24 6.06
CA ARG A 16 7.30 9.65 5.94
C ARG A 16 8.15 10.05 7.14
N LEU A 17 9.40 10.48 6.90
CA LEU A 17 10.31 10.93 7.93
C LEU A 17 10.27 12.46 8.00
N ASN A 18 9.80 13.01 9.12
CA ASN A 18 9.67 14.45 9.33
C ASN A 18 10.82 14.94 10.22
N ILE A 19 11.67 15.81 9.67
CA ILE A 19 12.81 16.41 10.37
C ILE A 19 12.52 17.90 10.57
N SER A 20 12.62 18.38 11.81
CA SER A 20 12.44 19.80 12.15
C SER A 20 13.45 20.22 13.21
N GLY A 21 13.61 21.54 13.44
CA GLY A 21 14.49 22.09 14.48
C GLY A 21 14.18 21.64 15.93
N LYS A 22 13.12 20.83 16.14
CA LYS A 22 12.71 20.27 17.43
C LYS A 22 12.89 18.74 17.54
N GLY A 23 13.32 18.05 16.47
CA GLY A 23 13.62 16.61 16.48
C GLY A 23 13.16 15.83 15.24
N ILE A 24 13.45 14.52 15.23
CA ILE A 24 13.09 13.55 14.18
C ILE A 24 11.79 12.84 14.58
N SER A 25 10.87 12.66 13.64
CA SER A 25 9.64 11.85 13.82
C SER A 25 9.33 11.02 12.58
N THR A 26 8.74 9.84 12.78
CA THR A 26 8.42 8.88 11.74
C THR A 26 6.91 8.72 11.64
N SER A 27 6.34 8.90 10.45
CA SER A 27 4.92 8.69 10.18
C SER A 27 4.72 7.49 9.26
N VAL A 28 3.86 6.56 9.66
CA VAL A 28 3.58 5.31 8.95
C VAL A 28 2.08 5.25 8.60
N GLY A 29 1.74 5.12 7.31
CA GLY A 29 0.38 4.88 6.83
C GLY A 29 -0.10 5.78 5.68
N PRO A 30 -1.18 5.36 4.97
CA PRO A 30 -1.73 6.05 3.80
C PRO A 30 -2.34 7.43 4.12
N ARG A 31 -2.65 8.22 3.08
CA ARG A 31 -3.32 9.53 3.24
C ARG A 31 -4.70 9.32 3.87
N GLY A 32 -4.97 10.00 4.98
CA GLY A 32 -6.23 9.89 5.71
C GLY A 32 -6.27 8.82 6.81
N LEU A 33 -5.22 8.00 6.96
CA LEU A 33 -5.03 7.10 8.10
C LEU A 33 -3.54 6.88 8.34
N SER A 34 -2.93 7.67 9.23
CA SER A 34 -1.49 7.61 9.47
C SER A 34 -1.15 7.68 10.95
N MET A 35 -0.20 6.86 11.38
CA MET A 35 0.36 6.86 12.73
C MET A 35 1.67 7.64 12.75
N THR A 36 1.82 8.62 13.63
CA THR A 36 3.04 9.41 13.79
C THR A 36 3.70 9.11 15.13
N MET A 37 4.97 8.68 15.11
CA MET A 37 5.80 8.39 16.28
C MET A 37 6.96 9.39 16.37
N GLY A 38 7.10 10.05 17.52
CA GLY A 38 8.21 10.97 17.76
C GLY A 38 8.39 11.32 19.24
N ARG A 39 9.36 12.19 19.54
CA ARG A 39 9.73 12.59 20.92
C ARG A 39 8.57 13.16 21.76
N ASN A 40 7.50 13.63 21.11
CA ASN A 40 6.31 14.21 21.74
C ASN A 40 5.14 13.23 21.92
N GLY A 41 5.29 11.96 21.55
CA GLY A 41 4.28 10.91 21.70
C GLY A 41 3.89 10.22 20.40
N THR A 42 2.98 9.24 20.51
CA THR A 42 2.43 8.46 19.39
C THR A 42 1.02 8.94 19.09
N PHE A 43 0.77 9.34 17.84
CA PHE A 43 -0.50 9.91 17.41
C PHE A 43 -1.11 9.10 16.27
N LEU A 44 -2.41 8.83 16.33
CA LEU A 44 -3.20 8.32 15.22
C LEU A 44 -3.95 9.48 14.57
N ASN A 45 -3.80 9.62 13.26
CA ASN A 45 -4.47 10.63 12.47
C ASN A 45 -5.40 9.94 11.48
N ALA A 46 -6.70 10.22 11.57
CA ALA A 46 -7.71 9.77 10.62
C ALA A 46 -8.37 10.99 9.98
N GLY A 47 -8.48 11.05 8.66
CA GLY A 47 -9.05 12.22 7.98
C GLY A 47 -9.63 11.83 6.64
N LEU A 48 -10.81 12.37 6.34
CA LEU A 48 -11.48 12.14 5.07
C LEU A 48 -10.98 13.19 4.06
N PRO A 49 -10.28 12.78 2.97
CA PRO A 49 -9.74 13.73 2.00
C PRO A 49 -10.87 14.55 1.35
N GLY A 50 -10.68 15.87 1.24
CA GLY A 50 -11.64 16.76 0.58
C GLY A 50 -12.83 17.21 1.42
N THR A 51 -12.96 16.78 2.69
CA THR A 51 -14.12 17.12 3.55
C THR A 51 -13.79 18.11 4.68
N GLY A 52 -12.51 18.38 4.94
CA GLY A 52 -12.07 19.19 6.08
C GLY A 52 -12.21 18.49 7.45
N LEU A 53 -12.65 17.23 7.48
CA LEU A 53 -12.82 16.44 8.70
C LEU A 53 -11.54 15.66 9.00
N SER A 54 -10.87 16.03 10.09
CA SER A 54 -9.69 15.32 10.61
C SER A 54 -9.85 15.03 12.10
N TYR A 55 -9.56 13.79 12.49
CA TYR A 55 -9.51 13.28 13.85
C TYR A 55 -8.07 12.93 14.21
N ARG A 56 -7.58 13.45 15.34
CA ARG A 56 -6.22 13.19 15.84
C ARG A 56 -6.30 12.76 17.29
N GLU A 57 -5.82 11.56 17.56
CA GLU A 57 -5.81 10.97 18.90
C GLU A 57 -4.37 10.65 19.34
N ARG A 58 -4.09 10.86 20.62
CA ARG A 58 -2.78 10.61 21.23
C ARG A 58 -2.85 9.29 22.01
N ILE A 59 -2.03 8.31 21.64
CA ILE A 59 -2.15 6.92 22.12
C ILE A 59 -1.15 6.61 23.25
N ASP A 60 -0.19 7.49 23.52
CA ASP A 60 0.89 7.25 24.50
C ASP A 60 0.58 7.71 25.95
N ARG A 61 -0.65 8.14 26.27
CA ARG A 61 -1.04 8.48 27.66
C ARG A 61 -2.44 7.97 28.02
N PRO A 62 -2.62 7.37 29.22
CA PRO A 62 -3.94 7.08 29.74
C PRO A 62 -4.69 8.39 30.06
N SER A 63 -5.97 8.46 29.70
CA SER A 63 -6.83 9.59 30.04
C SER A 63 -7.00 9.66 31.57
N ARG A 64 -6.88 10.87 32.13
CA ARG A 64 -7.12 11.12 33.55
C ARG A 64 -8.61 10.95 33.80
N SER A 65 -8.97 9.94 34.59
CA SER A 65 -10.31 9.70 35.08
C SER A 65 -10.75 10.84 36.00
N SER A 66 -11.64 11.71 35.53
CA SER A 66 -12.49 12.50 36.42
C SER A 66 -13.60 11.58 36.91
N SER A 67 -13.51 11.19 38.17
CA SER A 67 -14.52 10.41 38.88
C SER A 67 -15.87 11.11 38.89
N SER A 68 -16.86 10.58 38.18
CA SER A 68 -18.28 10.88 38.41
C SER A 68 -19.00 9.59 38.82
N GLN A 69 -19.71 9.69 39.95
CA GLN A 69 -20.40 8.59 40.64
C GLN A 69 -21.49 7.90 39.80
N PRO A 70 -21.89 6.66 40.15
CA PRO A 70 -22.96 5.94 39.47
C PRO A 70 -24.34 6.52 39.85
N GLY A 71 -25.11 6.94 38.84
CA GLY A 71 -26.55 7.26 38.97
C GLY A 71 -27.44 6.02 38.76
N PRO A 72 -28.72 6.07 39.19
CA PRO A 72 -29.55 4.87 39.34
C PRO A 72 -30.05 4.30 38.00
N ALA A 73 -30.24 2.99 37.99
CA ALA A 73 -30.84 2.22 36.90
C ALA A 73 -32.24 2.75 36.56
N GLY A 74 -32.41 3.28 35.35
CA GLY A 74 -33.72 3.67 34.83
C GLY A 74 -33.76 4.85 33.85
N SER A 75 -32.65 5.57 33.64
CA SER A 75 -32.64 6.65 32.65
C SER A 75 -32.54 6.11 31.22
N GLU A 76 -33.46 6.57 30.37
CA GLU A 76 -33.35 6.43 28.91
C GLU A 76 -32.02 7.03 28.44
N TYR A 77 -31.10 6.17 28.03
CA TYR A 77 -29.85 6.62 27.44
C TYR A 77 -30.15 7.23 26.06
N SER A 78 -30.03 8.56 25.95
CA SER A 78 -30.21 9.32 24.69
C SER A 78 -28.87 9.75 24.05
N GLY A 79 -27.75 9.21 24.52
CA GLY A 79 -26.41 9.53 24.04
C GLY A 79 -26.04 8.81 22.73
N GLN A 80 -24.96 9.27 22.09
CA GLN A 80 -24.38 8.59 20.92
C GLN A 80 -23.60 7.35 21.34
N VAL A 81 -23.71 6.28 20.54
CA VAL A 81 -23.13 4.97 20.84
C VAL A 81 -21.98 4.65 19.88
N LYS A 82 -20.88 4.12 20.41
CA LYS A 82 -19.74 3.61 19.66
C LYS A 82 -19.82 2.08 19.62
N VAL A 83 -19.65 1.50 18.43
CA VAL A 83 -19.59 0.05 18.25
C VAL A 83 -18.20 -0.32 17.76
N LYS A 84 -17.49 -1.14 18.53
CA LYS A 84 -16.18 -1.71 18.20
C LYS A 84 -16.29 -3.23 18.08
N VAL A 85 -15.41 -3.83 17.28
CA VAL A 85 -15.21 -5.29 17.22
C VAL A 85 -13.89 -5.60 17.92
N ASN A 86 -13.92 -6.45 18.95
CA ASN A 86 -12.74 -6.93 19.64
C ASN A 86 -11.99 -7.98 18.81
N ASP A 87 -10.74 -8.28 19.19
CA ASP A 87 -9.88 -9.27 18.50
C ASP A 87 -10.46 -10.70 18.53
N ASP A 88 -11.36 -11.01 19.45
CA ASP A 88 -12.09 -12.27 19.55
C ASP A 88 -13.41 -12.30 18.73
N GLY A 89 -13.71 -11.19 18.06
CA GLY A 89 -14.84 -11.01 17.16
C GLY A 89 -16.13 -10.57 17.87
N THR A 90 -16.05 -10.26 19.17
CA THR A 90 -17.21 -9.76 19.93
C THR A 90 -17.44 -8.27 19.71
N LEU A 91 -18.71 -7.87 19.73
CA LEU A 91 -19.10 -6.45 19.67
C LEU A 91 -18.99 -5.81 21.04
N LEU A 92 -18.17 -4.78 21.15
CA LEU A 92 -18.11 -3.87 22.29
C LEU A 92 -18.94 -2.62 21.97
N ILE A 93 -19.99 -2.39 22.76
CA ILE A 93 -20.90 -1.25 22.60
C ILE A 93 -20.69 -0.30 23.79
N THR A 94 -20.09 0.85 23.53
CA THR A 94 -19.74 1.86 24.54
C THR A 94 -20.37 3.20 24.22
N ASP A 95 -20.30 4.14 25.15
CA ASP A 95 -20.45 5.56 24.81
C ASP A 95 -19.20 6.10 24.07
N MET A 96 -19.19 7.41 23.80
CA MET A 96 -18.07 8.10 23.15
C MET A 96 -16.78 8.10 23.96
N ASP A 97 -16.88 7.96 25.29
CA ASP A 97 -15.76 7.96 26.24
C ASP A 97 -15.27 6.53 26.55
N ASP A 98 -15.69 5.55 25.74
CA ASP A 98 -15.36 4.12 25.86
C ASP A 98 -15.88 3.47 27.17
N ILE A 99 -16.94 4.02 27.77
CA ILE A 99 -17.61 3.45 28.95
C ILE A 99 -18.67 2.43 28.51
N GLU A 100 -18.70 1.27 29.15
CA GLU A 100 -19.68 0.23 28.87
C GLU A 100 -21.12 0.67 29.20
N LEU A 101 -22.02 0.47 28.24
CA LEU A 101 -23.42 0.81 28.42
C LEU A 101 -24.16 -0.26 29.23
N PRO A 102 -25.22 0.11 29.98
CA PRO A 102 -26.06 -0.86 30.68
C PRO A 102 -26.63 -1.92 29.73
N ALA A 103 -26.74 -3.17 30.19
CA ALA A 103 -27.17 -4.31 29.36
C ALA A 103 -28.51 -4.10 28.65
N ALA A 104 -29.44 -3.34 29.25
CA ALA A 104 -30.71 -2.97 28.64
C ALA A 104 -30.55 -2.06 27.41
N VAL A 105 -29.61 -1.12 27.45
CA VAL A 105 -29.27 -0.21 26.33
C VAL A 105 -28.57 -0.99 25.23
N VAL A 106 -27.59 -1.84 25.58
CA VAL A 106 -26.89 -2.73 24.64
C VAL A 106 -27.87 -3.63 23.88
N LYS A 107 -28.84 -4.23 24.59
CA LYS A 107 -29.88 -5.08 23.98
C LYS A 107 -30.76 -4.30 23.00
N ARG A 108 -31.16 -3.08 23.36
CA ARG A 108 -31.96 -2.19 22.50
C ARG A 108 -31.20 -1.77 21.24
N VAL A 109 -29.95 -1.35 21.38
CA VAL A 109 -29.07 -0.98 20.25
C VAL A 109 -28.91 -2.17 19.30
N LYS A 110 -28.70 -3.39 19.82
CA LYS A 110 -28.60 -4.60 19.00
C LYS A 110 -29.89 -4.94 18.24
N SER A 111 -31.06 -4.60 18.78
CA SER A 111 -32.34 -4.83 18.08
C SER A 111 -32.71 -3.72 17.10
N GLU A 112 -32.51 -2.46 17.47
CA GLU A 112 -32.90 -1.29 16.65
C GLU A 112 -31.91 -1.01 15.52
N MET A 113 -30.62 -1.29 15.74
CA MET A 113 -29.55 -1.07 14.76
C MET A 113 -29.02 -2.38 14.17
N ALA A 114 -29.85 -3.43 14.13
CA ALA A 114 -29.43 -4.77 13.69
C ALA A 114 -28.77 -4.75 12.30
N ASP A 115 -29.40 -4.07 11.33
CA ASP A 115 -28.90 -3.97 9.95
C ASP A 115 -27.57 -3.21 9.89
N SER A 116 -27.46 -2.06 10.58
CA SER A 116 -26.23 -1.27 10.64
C SER A 116 -25.07 -2.01 11.31
N ILE A 117 -25.37 -2.78 12.35
CA ILE A 117 -24.39 -3.65 13.03
C ILE A 117 -23.96 -4.77 12.10
N GLN A 118 -24.90 -5.37 11.37
CA GLN A 118 -24.59 -6.42 10.39
C GLN A 118 -23.73 -5.88 9.25
N ASP A 119 -24.03 -4.70 8.71
CA ASP A 119 -23.20 -4.03 7.69
C ASP A 119 -21.79 -3.73 8.19
N LEU A 120 -21.66 -3.28 9.45
CA LEU A 120 -20.36 -3.05 10.07
C LEU A 120 -19.57 -4.37 10.18
N LEU A 121 -20.22 -5.44 10.65
CA LEU A 121 -19.60 -6.76 10.76
C LEU A 121 -19.18 -7.31 9.40
N THR A 122 -20.00 -7.13 8.36
CA THR A 122 -19.66 -7.50 6.98
C THR A 122 -18.43 -6.73 6.51
N LYS A 123 -18.41 -5.40 6.66
CA LYS A 123 -17.22 -4.59 6.30
C LYS A 123 -15.97 -4.98 7.09
N ALA A 124 -16.12 -5.35 8.35
CA ALA A 124 -15.01 -5.85 9.16
C ALA A 124 -14.51 -7.21 8.66
N ALA A 125 -15.42 -8.11 8.28
CA ALA A 125 -15.07 -9.40 7.67
C ALA A 125 -14.33 -9.20 6.35
N ASP A 126 -14.87 -8.36 5.46
CA ASP A 126 -14.29 -8.03 4.16
C ASP A 126 -12.89 -7.44 4.34
N LYS A 127 -12.71 -6.52 5.28
CA LYS A 127 -11.39 -5.94 5.58
C LYS A 127 -10.36 -6.98 6.03
N VAL A 128 -10.77 -7.97 6.83
CA VAL A 128 -9.89 -9.07 7.25
C VAL A 128 -9.55 -9.97 6.06
N ASN A 129 -10.52 -10.23 5.18
CA ASN A 129 -10.33 -11.10 4.03
C ASN A 129 -9.63 -10.40 2.86
N GLN A 130 -9.65 -9.06 2.80
CA GLN A 130 -9.06 -8.24 1.74
C GLN A 130 -7.57 -8.53 1.53
N GLU A 131 -6.84 -8.80 2.62
CA GLU A 131 -5.41 -9.14 2.52
C GLU A 131 -5.21 -10.48 1.79
N LEU A 132 -6.04 -11.47 2.08
CA LEU A 132 -6.01 -12.77 1.40
C LEU A 132 -6.42 -12.63 -0.06
N GLU A 133 -7.48 -11.88 -0.35
CA GLU A 133 -7.92 -11.59 -1.71
C GLU A 133 -6.83 -10.87 -2.51
N SER A 134 -6.12 -9.92 -1.90
CA SER A 134 -5.00 -9.22 -2.54
C SER A 134 -3.84 -10.16 -2.85
N CYS A 135 -3.57 -11.14 -1.98
CA CYS A 135 -2.56 -12.18 -2.24
C CYS A 135 -2.96 -13.07 -3.42
N LEU A 136 -4.19 -13.59 -3.41
CA LEU A 136 -4.68 -14.50 -4.45
C LEU A 136 -4.91 -13.78 -5.79
N GLY A 137 -5.27 -12.51 -5.73
CA GLY A 137 -5.58 -11.66 -6.87
C GLY A 137 -4.42 -10.80 -7.37
N VAL A 138 -3.18 -11.04 -6.93
CA VAL A 138 -2.02 -10.20 -7.32
C VAL A 138 -1.84 -10.06 -8.84
N HIS A 139 -2.23 -11.08 -9.60
CA HIS A 139 -2.14 -11.12 -11.06
C HIS A 139 -3.31 -10.41 -11.77
N LEU A 140 -4.41 -10.07 -11.07
CA LEU A 140 -5.62 -9.53 -11.70
C LEU A 140 -5.43 -8.13 -12.29
N LEU A 141 -4.45 -7.37 -11.80
CA LEU A 141 -4.15 -6.03 -12.31
C LEU A 141 -3.18 -6.05 -13.50
N THR A 142 -2.66 -7.23 -13.88
CA THR A 142 -1.61 -7.39 -14.92
C THR A 142 -2.00 -6.68 -16.21
N PRO A 143 -1.20 -5.71 -16.67
CA PRO A 143 -1.54 -4.98 -17.88
C PRO A 143 -1.42 -5.89 -19.10
N ARG A 144 -2.26 -5.62 -20.10
CA ARG A 144 -2.11 -6.22 -21.42
C ARG A 144 -0.83 -5.71 -22.10
N PRO A 145 -0.20 -6.51 -22.97
CA PRO A 145 0.93 -6.08 -23.80
C PRO A 145 0.65 -4.77 -24.55
N GLY A 146 1.62 -3.87 -24.54
CA GLY A 146 1.51 -2.53 -25.13
C GLY A 146 0.56 -1.55 -24.40
N ALA A 147 0.03 -1.89 -23.23
CA ALA A 147 -0.72 -0.93 -22.42
C ALA A 147 0.20 0.22 -21.99
N MET A 148 -0.30 1.45 -22.10
CA MET A 148 0.42 2.63 -21.63
C MET A 148 0.43 2.65 -20.10
N PRO A 149 1.60 2.75 -19.46
CA PRO A 149 1.68 2.90 -18.01
C PRO A 149 1.04 4.21 -17.55
N VAL A 150 0.61 4.22 -16.29
CA VAL A 150 0.06 5.43 -15.67
C VAL A 150 1.20 6.41 -15.42
N ILE A 151 1.07 7.62 -15.98
CA ILE A 151 1.96 8.75 -15.66
C ILE A 151 1.45 9.48 -14.41
N PRO A 152 2.31 10.18 -13.65
CA PRO A 152 1.85 10.94 -12.49
C PRO A 152 0.76 11.94 -12.92
N ALA A 153 -0.22 12.20 -12.05
CA ALA A 153 -1.27 13.20 -12.31
C ALA A 153 -0.65 14.62 -12.36
N PRO A 154 -1.31 15.62 -12.98
CA PRO A 154 -0.86 17.02 -12.93
C PRO A 154 -0.80 17.56 -11.49
N PHE A 155 0.01 18.60 -11.27
CA PHE A 155 0.13 19.20 -9.94
C PHE A 155 -1.20 19.77 -9.45
N ALA A 156 -1.75 19.18 -8.38
CA ALA A 156 -3.12 19.42 -7.93
C ALA A 156 -3.25 20.35 -6.71
N ILE A 157 -2.14 20.85 -6.16
CA ILE A 157 -2.18 21.75 -5.00
C ILE A 157 -2.56 23.16 -5.48
N GLU A 158 -3.64 23.71 -4.93
CA GLU A 158 -4.06 25.09 -5.24
C GLU A 158 -2.97 26.11 -4.89
N GLU A 159 -2.86 27.14 -5.71
CA GLU A 159 -1.98 28.28 -5.45
C GLU A 159 -2.36 28.95 -4.11
N PRO A 160 -1.38 29.33 -3.27
CA PRO A 160 -1.64 30.07 -2.05
C PRO A 160 -2.49 31.31 -2.34
N ARG A 161 -3.47 31.59 -1.47
CA ARG A 161 -4.33 32.77 -1.64
C ARG A 161 -3.64 33.97 -1.04
N ARG A 162 -3.58 35.05 -1.82
CA ARG A 162 -3.06 36.33 -1.34
C ARG A 162 -3.91 36.84 -0.16
N PRO A 163 -3.30 37.27 0.96
CA PRO A 163 -4.03 37.83 2.08
C PRO A 163 -4.79 39.10 1.67
N ALA A 164 -5.97 39.30 2.27
CA ALA A 164 -6.73 40.53 2.08
C ALA A 164 -6.00 41.73 2.71
N GLN A 165 -5.83 42.82 1.95
CA GLN A 165 -5.21 44.03 2.45
C GLN A 165 -6.12 44.70 3.49
N GLN A 166 -5.72 44.67 4.76
CA GLN A 166 -6.41 45.39 5.83
C GLN A 166 -5.79 46.77 5.98
N THR A 167 -6.50 47.82 5.56
CA THR A 167 -6.08 49.21 5.78
C THR A 167 -6.67 49.72 7.10
N PRO A 168 -5.86 50.29 8.03
CA PRO A 168 -6.37 50.76 9.31
C PRO A 168 -7.38 51.90 9.14
N GLY A 169 -8.55 51.76 9.79
CA GLY A 169 -9.61 52.77 9.76
C GLY A 169 -9.35 53.96 10.69
N LEU A 170 -10.26 54.95 10.66
CA LEU A 170 -10.18 56.13 11.55
C LEU A 170 -10.18 55.76 13.04
N MET A 171 -10.98 54.76 13.45
CA MET A 171 -11.01 54.22 14.82
C MET A 171 -9.69 53.54 15.23
N ASP A 172 -9.06 52.80 14.31
CA ASP A 172 -7.80 52.10 14.59
C ASP A 172 -6.62 53.06 14.74
N ARG A 173 -6.65 54.17 14.00
CA ARG A 173 -5.71 55.29 14.17
C ARG A 173 -5.92 55.99 15.51
N MET A 174 -7.17 56.20 15.92
CA MET A 174 -7.50 56.82 17.21
C MET A 174 -7.09 55.92 18.40
N LEU A 175 -7.15 54.60 18.25
CA LEU A 175 -6.76 53.61 19.27
C LEU A 175 -5.28 53.21 19.23
N LEU A 176 -4.44 53.88 18.42
CA LEU A 176 -3.01 53.55 18.22
C LEU A 176 -2.76 52.08 17.77
N ARG A 177 -3.73 51.45 17.11
CA ARG A 177 -3.66 50.06 16.64
C ARG A 177 -3.15 49.93 15.20
N SER A 178 -3.01 51.04 14.47
CA SER A 178 -2.55 51.06 13.07
C SER A 178 -1.21 50.33 12.87
N ALA A 179 -0.22 50.59 13.72
CA ALA A 179 1.10 49.95 13.60
C ALA A 179 1.06 48.43 13.85
N LYS A 180 0.06 47.92 14.57
CA LYS A 180 -0.13 46.47 14.77
C LYS A 180 -0.75 45.84 13.51
N ILE A 181 -1.78 46.48 12.95
CA ILE A 181 -2.47 46.02 11.73
C ILE A 181 -1.53 46.02 10.53
N GLU A 182 -0.69 47.05 10.40
CA GLU A 182 0.31 47.14 9.33
C GLU A 182 1.35 46.02 9.44
N ARG A 183 1.88 45.73 10.63
CA ARG A 183 2.82 44.61 10.85
C ARG A 183 2.19 43.24 10.59
N GLU A 184 0.92 43.06 10.96
CA GLU A 184 0.18 41.82 10.68
C GLU A 184 -0.08 41.65 9.17
N ALA A 185 -0.32 42.74 8.44
CA ALA A 185 -0.44 42.72 6.98
C ALA A 185 0.90 42.45 6.29
N GLU A 186 1.98 43.08 6.75
CA GLU A 186 3.34 42.82 6.26
C GLU A 186 3.75 41.37 6.50
N SER A 187 3.56 40.83 7.70
CA SER A 187 3.91 39.44 8.00
C SER A 187 3.06 38.43 7.23
N ALA A 188 1.77 38.73 7.00
CA ALA A 188 0.90 37.90 6.18
C ALA A 188 1.33 37.90 4.70
N GLU A 189 1.75 39.05 4.16
CA GLU A 189 2.28 39.14 2.80
C GLU A 189 3.63 38.42 2.69
N GLU A 190 4.53 38.56 3.67
CA GLU A 190 5.79 37.81 3.71
C GLU A 190 5.56 36.29 3.74
N GLN A 191 4.63 35.81 4.57
CA GLN A 191 4.26 34.40 4.62
C GLN A 191 3.68 33.93 3.27
N TYR A 192 2.81 34.75 2.65
CA TYR A 192 2.27 34.46 1.32
C TYR A 192 3.38 34.35 0.26
N GLN A 193 4.36 35.25 0.25
CA GLN A 193 5.48 35.18 -0.70
C GLN A 193 6.34 33.92 -0.49
N GLN A 194 6.58 33.53 0.77
CA GLN A 194 7.28 32.28 1.08
C GLN A 194 6.49 31.04 0.65
N ASP A 195 5.19 31.01 0.95
CA ASP A 195 4.30 29.91 0.55
C ASP A 195 4.19 29.82 -0.97
N LEU A 196 4.12 30.95 -1.67
CA LEU A 196 4.10 31.03 -3.13
C LEU A 196 5.40 30.50 -3.74
N ALA A 197 6.56 30.91 -3.21
CA ALA A 197 7.86 30.42 -3.69
C ALA A 197 8.01 28.90 -3.48
N ASN A 198 7.61 28.39 -2.32
CA ASN A 198 7.60 26.96 -2.02
C ASN A 198 6.65 26.19 -2.94
N TRP A 199 5.45 26.72 -3.16
CA TRP A 199 4.47 26.15 -4.07
C TRP A 199 4.99 26.10 -5.52
N GLN A 200 5.58 27.20 -6.02
CA GLN A 200 6.16 27.27 -7.37
C GLN A 200 7.28 26.24 -7.54
N SER A 201 8.22 26.17 -6.58
CA SER A 201 9.31 25.20 -6.59
C SER A 201 8.79 23.76 -6.59
N THR A 202 7.78 23.47 -5.76
CA THR A 202 7.18 22.13 -5.68
C THR A 202 6.45 21.76 -6.98
N ARG A 203 5.69 22.70 -7.57
CA ARG A 203 5.01 22.53 -8.85
C ARG A 203 6.01 22.26 -9.97
N ASP A 204 7.05 23.08 -10.06
CA ASP A 204 8.03 23.00 -11.16
C ASP A 204 8.84 21.71 -11.07
N ALA A 205 9.23 21.28 -9.87
CA ALA A 205 9.87 19.98 -9.65
C ALA A 205 8.96 18.81 -10.06
N HIS A 206 7.67 18.89 -9.72
CA HIS A 206 6.69 17.86 -10.07
C HIS A 206 6.43 17.80 -11.59
N GLU A 207 6.24 18.93 -12.26
CA GLU A 207 6.05 18.95 -13.72
C GLU A 207 7.31 18.51 -14.48
N LEU A 208 8.50 18.81 -13.95
CA LEU A 208 9.76 18.28 -14.48
C LEU A 208 9.80 16.75 -14.38
N GLU A 209 9.53 16.20 -13.20
CA GLU A 209 9.50 14.74 -12.98
C GLU A 209 8.51 14.06 -13.93
N ARG A 210 7.29 14.61 -14.06
CA ARG A 210 6.28 14.12 -15.02
C ARG A 210 6.82 14.08 -16.45
N THR A 211 7.43 15.17 -16.89
CA THR A 211 7.97 15.28 -18.25
C THR A 211 9.11 14.28 -18.48
N GLU A 212 9.97 14.07 -17.48
CA GLU A 212 11.05 13.09 -17.54
C GLU A 212 10.53 11.66 -17.62
N ILE A 213 9.51 11.30 -16.83
CA ILE A 213 8.88 9.97 -16.87
C ILE A 213 8.17 9.74 -18.20
N GLU A 214 7.42 10.73 -18.70
CA GLU A 214 6.76 10.61 -20.00
C GLU A 214 7.79 10.42 -21.14
N LYS A 215 8.89 11.17 -21.09
CA LYS A 215 10.01 11.00 -22.02
C LYS A 215 10.64 9.61 -21.90
N ALA A 216 10.83 9.11 -20.68
CA ALA A 216 11.38 7.78 -20.44
C ALA A 216 10.50 6.71 -21.09
N PHE A 217 9.18 6.74 -20.89
CA PHE A 217 8.25 5.80 -21.53
C PHE A 217 8.30 5.87 -23.06
N ARG A 218 8.27 7.09 -23.62
CA ARG A 218 8.29 7.29 -25.07
C ARG A 218 9.57 6.75 -25.72
N LEU A 219 10.72 6.87 -25.05
CA LEU A 219 12.00 6.39 -25.54
C LEU A 219 12.22 4.90 -25.23
N ALA A 220 11.75 4.41 -24.09
CA ALA A 220 11.75 2.99 -23.75
C ALA A 220 10.98 2.17 -24.79
N ALA A 221 9.81 2.66 -25.23
CA ALA A 221 9.02 2.05 -26.29
C ALA A 221 9.76 1.96 -27.65
N LYS A 222 10.82 2.76 -27.85
CA LYS A 222 11.69 2.74 -29.04
C LYS A 222 12.96 1.89 -28.85
N GLY A 223 13.14 1.24 -27.69
CA GLY A 223 14.29 0.37 -27.40
C GLY A 223 15.53 1.09 -26.87
N PHE A 224 15.42 2.34 -26.38
CA PHE A 224 16.57 3.01 -25.77
C PHE A 224 16.85 2.47 -24.36
N SER A 225 17.86 1.61 -24.20
CA SER A 225 18.16 0.86 -22.97
C SER A 225 18.16 1.69 -21.68
N ALA A 226 18.86 2.83 -21.64
CA ALA A 226 18.90 3.69 -20.46
C ALA A 226 17.51 4.23 -20.05
N GLN A 227 16.61 4.39 -21.02
CA GLN A 227 15.23 4.82 -20.76
C GLN A 227 14.34 3.63 -20.42
N MET A 228 14.65 2.43 -20.94
CA MET A 228 13.98 1.19 -20.53
C MET A 228 14.22 0.89 -19.05
N GLU A 229 15.46 1.03 -18.56
CA GLU A 229 15.77 0.92 -17.12
C GLU A 229 14.94 1.91 -16.30
N ARG A 230 15.00 3.20 -16.62
CA ARG A 230 14.28 4.25 -15.88
C ARG A 230 12.76 4.02 -15.88
N ALA A 231 12.21 3.59 -17.01
CA ALA A 231 10.80 3.28 -17.15
C ALA A 231 10.41 2.07 -16.30
N LEU A 232 11.23 1.01 -16.33
CA LEU A 232 10.96 -0.22 -15.60
C LEU A 232 11.07 -0.01 -14.09
N ASP A 233 12.06 0.76 -13.63
CA ASP A 233 12.19 1.18 -12.22
C ASP A 233 10.93 1.89 -11.73
N TYR A 234 10.40 2.83 -12.52
CA TYR A 234 9.17 3.54 -12.16
C TYR A 234 7.95 2.59 -12.09
N VAL A 235 7.78 1.73 -13.08
CA VAL A 235 6.62 0.83 -13.14
C VAL A 235 6.67 -0.23 -12.04
N LEU A 236 7.80 -0.90 -11.86
CA LEU A 236 7.95 -1.96 -10.86
C LEU A 236 7.87 -1.42 -9.43
N SER A 237 8.42 -0.22 -9.16
CA SER A 237 8.28 0.43 -7.85
C SER A 237 6.86 0.92 -7.55
N GLY A 238 6.05 1.13 -8.59
CA GLY A 238 4.64 1.51 -8.47
C GLY A 238 3.71 0.34 -8.15
N ILE A 239 4.18 -0.91 -8.17
CA ILE A 239 3.34 -2.07 -7.89
C ILE A 239 3.00 -2.11 -6.38
N ALA A 240 1.70 -2.10 -6.08
CA ALA A 240 1.20 -2.30 -4.72
C ALA A 240 1.20 -3.79 -4.38
N TRP A 241 2.34 -4.30 -3.90
CA TRP A 241 2.46 -5.69 -3.50
C TRP A 241 1.65 -6.01 -2.23
N PRO A 242 0.94 -7.16 -2.18
CA PRO A 242 0.24 -7.58 -0.96
C PRO A 242 1.22 -7.90 0.17
N LYS A 243 2.44 -8.32 -0.17
CA LYS A 243 3.56 -8.65 0.74
C LYS A 243 4.85 -8.07 0.20
N GLU A 244 5.88 -7.93 1.04
CA GLU A 244 7.15 -7.37 0.60
C GLU A 244 7.72 -8.23 -0.56
N THR A 245 8.08 -7.56 -1.65
CA THR A 245 8.57 -8.21 -2.87
C THR A 245 9.55 -7.25 -3.53
N GLN A 246 10.70 -7.78 -3.92
CA GLN A 246 11.76 -7.02 -4.59
C GLN A 246 12.03 -7.64 -5.96
N VAL A 247 12.36 -6.80 -6.94
CA VAL A 247 12.65 -7.26 -8.30
C VAL A 247 13.99 -6.67 -8.71
N ALA A 248 14.93 -7.54 -9.07
CA ALA A 248 16.15 -7.19 -9.76
C ALA A 248 16.04 -7.62 -11.22
N TYR A 249 16.70 -6.92 -12.13
CA TYR A 249 16.66 -7.26 -13.54
C TYR A 249 17.94 -6.87 -14.28
N GLU A 250 18.17 -7.54 -15.41
CA GLU A 250 19.28 -7.27 -16.33
C GLU A 250 18.85 -7.57 -17.77
N PHE A 251 19.23 -6.71 -18.71
CA PHE A 251 18.93 -6.88 -20.13
C PHE A 251 19.97 -7.76 -20.83
N SER A 252 19.53 -8.49 -21.87
CA SER A 252 20.44 -9.16 -22.79
C SER A 252 21.31 -8.14 -23.56
N GLN A 253 22.41 -8.61 -24.14
CA GLN A 253 23.35 -7.73 -24.85
C GLN A 253 22.73 -7.02 -26.05
N ASP A 254 21.76 -7.67 -26.70
CA ASP A 254 21.01 -7.14 -27.84
C ASP A 254 19.75 -6.35 -27.42
N VAL A 255 19.46 -6.28 -26.12
CA VAL A 255 18.31 -5.56 -25.53
C VAL A 255 16.95 -6.07 -26.04
N THR A 256 16.90 -7.31 -26.52
CA THR A 256 15.64 -7.99 -26.91
C THR A 256 15.16 -8.98 -25.84
N GLY A 257 15.95 -9.24 -24.81
CA GLY A 257 15.61 -10.08 -23.68
C GLY A 257 15.87 -9.36 -22.35
N VAL A 258 15.20 -9.84 -21.31
CA VAL A 258 15.45 -9.38 -19.93
C VAL A 258 15.33 -10.56 -18.98
N ALA A 259 16.26 -10.64 -18.04
CA ALA A 259 16.25 -11.58 -16.93
C ALA A 259 15.83 -10.84 -15.66
N LEU A 260 14.93 -11.43 -14.87
CA LEU A 260 14.44 -10.86 -13.62
C LEU A 260 14.55 -11.88 -12.48
N ASP A 261 15.08 -11.41 -11.36
CA ASP A 261 15.08 -12.14 -10.09
C ASP A 261 14.08 -11.48 -9.14
N VAL A 262 13.13 -12.26 -8.63
CA VAL A 262 12.02 -11.82 -7.79
C VAL A 262 12.15 -12.42 -6.40
N ASP A 263 12.33 -11.56 -5.40
CA ASP A 263 12.26 -11.91 -3.99
C ASP A 263 10.80 -12.12 -3.61
N LEU A 264 10.41 -13.38 -3.39
CA LEU A 264 9.05 -13.78 -3.08
C LEU A 264 8.83 -13.73 -1.57
N PRO A 265 7.58 -13.49 -1.13
CA PRO A 265 7.22 -13.52 0.28
C PRO A 265 7.40 -14.92 0.88
N ASP A 266 7.26 -15.03 2.19
CA ASP A 266 7.32 -16.30 2.91
C ASP A 266 5.94 -16.93 3.14
N GLU A 267 5.90 -18.25 3.33
CA GLU A 267 4.65 -18.98 3.67
C GLU A 267 3.98 -18.42 4.93
N GLY A 268 4.78 -17.92 5.88
CA GLY A 268 4.31 -17.30 7.11
C GLY A 268 3.54 -15.99 6.91
N ASP A 269 3.74 -15.33 5.77
CA ASP A 269 3.09 -14.07 5.46
C ASP A 269 1.63 -14.26 5.03
N ILE A 270 1.26 -15.47 4.58
CA ILE A 270 -0.11 -15.72 4.12
C ILE A 270 -1.10 -15.66 5.29
N PRO A 271 -2.22 -14.93 5.15
CA PRO A 271 -3.23 -14.84 6.19
C PRO A 271 -3.73 -16.22 6.65
N GLN A 272 -3.58 -16.50 7.94
CA GLN A 272 -3.92 -17.79 8.57
C GLN A 272 -5.39 -17.87 9.02
N ARG A 273 -6.10 -16.75 8.99
CA ARG A 273 -7.49 -16.63 9.46
C ARG A 273 -8.34 -15.97 8.39
N SER A 274 -9.62 -16.29 8.43
CA SER A 274 -10.67 -15.66 7.64
C SER A 274 -11.80 -15.24 8.58
N ALA A 275 -12.58 -14.26 8.18
CA ALA A 275 -13.70 -13.76 8.97
C ALA A 275 -15.02 -13.88 8.21
N GLU A 276 -16.10 -14.19 8.94
CA GLU A 276 -17.47 -14.28 8.43
C GLU A 276 -18.44 -13.57 9.39
N ALA A 277 -19.37 -12.77 8.85
CA ALA A 277 -20.44 -12.12 9.61
C ALA A 277 -21.73 -12.95 9.56
N ARG A 278 -21.99 -13.78 10.59
CA ARG A 278 -23.08 -14.79 10.56
C ARG A 278 -24.45 -14.30 11.04
N GLY A 279 -24.74 -13.00 11.05
CA GLY A 279 -26.07 -12.47 11.41
C GLY A 279 -26.42 -12.52 12.91
N ASN A 280 -25.56 -13.12 13.75
CA ASN A 280 -25.77 -13.25 15.19
C ASN A 280 -25.18 -12.07 16.00
N GLY A 281 -24.80 -10.97 15.33
CA GLY A 281 -24.11 -9.85 15.96
C GLY A 281 -22.70 -10.20 16.45
N LYS A 282 -22.02 -11.16 15.82
CA LYS A 282 -20.64 -11.53 16.11
C LYS A 282 -19.85 -11.75 14.81
N LEU A 283 -18.60 -11.31 14.81
CA LEU A 283 -17.63 -11.67 13.78
C LEU A 283 -17.06 -13.05 14.11
N THR A 284 -17.22 -14.01 13.20
CA THR A 284 -16.70 -15.37 13.39
C THR A 284 -15.37 -15.51 12.66
N PHE A 285 -14.31 -15.79 13.41
CA PHE A 285 -13.01 -16.13 12.83
C PHE A 285 -12.88 -17.63 12.60
N LYS A 286 -12.40 -18.00 11.42
CA LYS A 286 -12.09 -19.38 11.05
C LYS A 286 -10.61 -19.49 10.72
N ASN A 287 -9.90 -20.34 11.47
CA ASN A 287 -8.54 -20.72 11.14
C ASN A 287 -8.53 -21.52 9.85
N ARG A 288 -7.56 -21.22 8.99
CA ARG A 288 -7.35 -21.88 7.71
C ARG A 288 -6.43 -23.07 7.95
N SER A 289 -6.66 -24.17 7.24
CA SER A 289 -5.79 -25.35 7.34
C SER A 289 -4.42 -25.05 6.72
N ASP A 290 -3.35 -25.58 7.29
CA ASP A 290 -1.99 -25.40 6.76
C ASP A 290 -1.87 -25.83 5.29
N ALA A 291 -2.62 -26.86 4.86
CA ALA A 291 -2.63 -27.31 3.47
C ALA A 291 -3.24 -26.28 2.51
N GLN A 292 -4.25 -25.53 2.96
CA GLN A 292 -4.81 -24.42 2.16
C GLN A 292 -3.80 -23.27 2.09
N VAL A 293 -3.22 -22.91 3.23
CA VAL A 293 -2.25 -21.81 3.29
C VAL A 293 -1.04 -22.09 2.40
N ARG A 294 -0.53 -23.32 2.38
CA ARG A 294 0.53 -23.74 1.44
C ARG A 294 0.15 -23.59 -0.02
N ARG A 295 -1.09 -23.96 -0.40
CA ARG A 295 -1.55 -23.81 -1.78
C ARG A 295 -1.67 -22.34 -2.18
N ASP A 296 -2.19 -21.51 -1.29
CA ASP A 296 -2.33 -20.08 -1.51
C ASP A 296 -0.98 -19.37 -1.57
N PHE A 297 -0.02 -19.82 -0.76
CA PHE A 297 1.36 -19.37 -0.85
C PHE A 297 1.95 -19.65 -2.24
N VAL A 298 1.82 -20.89 -2.73
CA VAL A 298 2.26 -21.25 -4.09
C VAL A 298 1.56 -20.38 -5.14
N ALA A 299 0.24 -20.17 -5.00
CA ALA A 299 -0.52 -19.31 -5.91
C ALA A 299 -0.03 -17.85 -5.91
N LEU A 300 0.29 -17.28 -4.74
CA LEU A 300 0.89 -15.95 -4.62
C LEU A 300 2.23 -15.89 -5.34
N CYS A 301 3.10 -16.88 -5.17
CA CYS A 301 4.40 -16.91 -5.86
C CYS A 301 4.25 -16.91 -7.39
N TYR A 302 3.39 -17.76 -7.95
CA TYR A 302 3.11 -17.76 -9.39
C TYR A 302 2.47 -16.45 -9.85
N GLY A 303 1.50 -15.94 -9.08
CA GLY A 303 0.82 -14.69 -9.38
C GLY A 303 1.76 -13.49 -9.41
N SER A 304 2.72 -13.43 -8.48
CA SER A 304 3.73 -12.36 -8.43
C SER A 304 4.63 -12.39 -9.66
N LEU A 305 5.11 -13.56 -10.08
CA LEU A 305 5.92 -13.68 -11.30
C LEU A 305 5.12 -13.32 -12.56
N PHE A 306 3.86 -13.79 -12.65
CA PHE A 306 2.95 -13.44 -13.74
C PHE A 306 2.76 -11.92 -13.83
N ARG A 307 2.53 -11.26 -12.69
CA ARG A 307 2.38 -9.80 -12.60
C ARG A 307 3.61 -9.07 -13.11
N VAL A 308 4.81 -9.48 -12.67
CA VAL A 308 6.09 -8.89 -13.12
C VAL A 308 6.27 -9.05 -14.63
N VAL A 309 6.06 -10.26 -15.17
CA VAL A 309 6.19 -10.55 -16.60
C VAL A 309 5.27 -9.66 -17.43
N GLY A 310 4.02 -9.50 -17.01
CA GLY A 310 3.07 -8.66 -17.74
C GLY A 310 3.42 -7.18 -17.73
N GLU A 311 3.93 -6.64 -16.60
CA GLU A 311 4.40 -5.26 -16.54
C GLU A 311 5.55 -4.99 -17.51
N VAL A 312 6.52 -5.90 -17.59
CA VAL A 312 7.64 -5.80 -18.52
C VAL A 312 7.16 -5.86 -19.98
N PHE A 313 6.32 -6.85 -20.34
CA PHE A 313 5.83 -6.98 -21.72
C PHE A 313 4.89 -5.86 -22.15
N ALA A 314 4.14 -5.27 -21.21
CA ALA A 314 3.32 -4.09 -21.44
C ALA A 314 4.18 -2.85 -21.72
N LEU A 315 5.20 -2.64 -20.90
CA LEU A 315 6.04 -1.46 -20.94
C LEU A 315 7.03 -1.45 -22.12
N LEU A 316 7.60 -2.61 -22.47
CA LEU A 316 8.77 -2.71 -23.34
C LEU A 316 8.50 -3.55 -24.59
N PRO A 317 7.91 -2.98 -25.67
CA PRO A 317 7.59 -3.71 -26.91
C PRO A 317 8.78 -4.37 -27.60
N ALA A 318 9.99 -3.83 -27.41
CA ALA A 318 11.21 -4.40 -28.01
C ALA A 318 11.58 -5.78 -27.42
N ILE A 319 11.19 -6.05 -26.17
CA ILE A 319 11.51 -7.29 -25.47
C ILE A 319 10.69 -8.45 -26.04
N GLN A 320 11.35 -9.50 -26.51
CA GLN A 320 10.77 -10.72 -27.08
C GLN A 320 10.76 -11.89 -26.10
N LYS A 321 11.72 -11.92 -25.16
CA LYS A 321 11.87 -12.99 -24.18
C LYS A 321 12.07 -12.43 -22.78
N ILE A 322 11.41 -13.03 -21.80
CA ILE A 322 11.59 -12.71 -20.38
C ILE A 322 12.00 -13.98 -19.65
N LEU A 323 13.17 -13.99 -19.05
CA LEU A 323 13.53 -15.00 -18.05
C LEU A 323 13.14 -14.44 -16.68
N VAL A 324 12.23 -15.08 -15.96
CA VAL A 324 11.88 -14.68 -14.60
C VAL A 324 12.14 -15.83 -13.63
N SER A 325 12.84 -15.53 -12.55
CA SER A 325 13.21 -16.47 -11.49
C SER A 325 12.76 -15.94 -10.14
N GLY A 326 12.00 -16.74 -9.40
CA GLY A 326 11.54 -16.44 -8.05
C GLY A 326 12.35 -17.19 -7.01
N TYR A 327 12.78 -16.49 -5.96
CA TYR A 327 13.45 -17.09 -4.82
C TYR A 327 12.77 -16.70 -3.50
N ILE A 328 12.94 -17.54 -2.49
CA ILE A 328 12.50 -17.27 -1.11
C ILE A 328 13.73 -17.28 -0.19
N GLN A 329 13.70 -16.50 0.87
CA GLN A 329 14.79 -16.44 1.83
C GLN A 329 14.64 -17.54 2.87
N ARG A 330 15.72 -18.29 3.16
CA ARG A 330 15.70 -19.29 4.24
C ARG A 330 16.88 -19.10 5.17
N ASN A 331 16.60 -19.24 6.46
CA ASN A 331 17.63 -19.26 7.48
C ASN A 331 18.35 -20.61 7.46
N ASN A 332 19.64 -20.57 7.18
CA ASN A 332 20.52 -21.70 7.31
C ASN A 332 20.83 -21.93 8.79
N THR A 333 20.28 -23.00 9.36
CA THR A 333 20.44 -23.28 10.80
C THR A 333 21.87 -23.67 11.19
N ALA A 334 22.70 -24.09 10.24
CA ALA A 334 24.09 -24.46 10.50
C ALA A 334 25.02 -23.23 10.55
N THR A 335 24.76 -22.20 9.74
CA THR A 335 25.62 -21.01 9.63
C THR A 335 25.00 -19.76 10.24
N GLY A 336 23.68 -19.75 10.46
CA GLY A 336 22.91 -18.56 10.81
C GLY A 336 22.73 -17.56 9.66
N ALA A 337 23.21 -17.88 8.45
CA ALA A 337 23.06 -17.03 7.28
C ALA A 337 21.65 -17.12 6.68
N VAL A 338 21.23 -16.08 5.98
CA VAL A 338 20.03 -16.09 5.14
C VAL A 338 20.48 -16.41 3.72
N ASP A 339 20.02 -17.55 3.21
CA ASP A 339 20.34 -18.03 1.87
C ASP A 339 19.13 -17.83 0.93
N ASP A 340 19.42 -17.47 -0.32
CA ASP A 340 18.41 -17.29 -1.38
C ASP A 340 18.11 -18.66 -2.02
N HIS A 341 16.91 -19.20 -1.79
CA HIS A 341 16.47 -20.49 -2.36
C HIS A 341 15.56 -20.24 -3.56
N TYR A 342 16.07 -20.48 -4.77
CA TYR A 342 15.27 -20.40 -5.99
C TYR A 342 14.23 -21.52 -6.03
N VAL A 343 12.98 -21.17 -6.34
CA VAL A 343 11.84 -22.09 -6.29
C VAL A 343 11.09 -22.23 -7.61
N LEU A 344 11.20 -21.24 -8.49
CA LEU A 344 10.50 -21.17 -9.76
C LEU A 344 11.35 -20.38 -10.75
N SER A 345 11.52 -20.89 -11.97
CA SER A 345 12.22 -20.18 -13.05
C SER A 345 11.57 -20.49 -14.39
N VAL A 346 11.32 -19.49 -15.23
CA VAL A 346 10.60 -19.68 -16.49
C VAL A 346 11.06 -18.68 -17.54
N LEU A 347 11.20 -19.15 -18.78
CA LEU A 347 11.45 -18.34 -19.96
C LEU A 347 10.14 -18.15 -20.72
N VAL A 348 9.62 -16.93 -20.73
CA VAL A 348 8.36 -16.56 -21.37
C VAL A 348 8.65 -15.82 -22.67
N GLY A 349 8.06 -16.28 -23.78
CA GLY A 349 8.11 -15.58 -25.07
C GLY A 349 6.94 -14.61 -25.25
N ARG A 350 7.17 -13.50 -25.96
CA ARG A 350 6.14 -12.50 -26.27
C ARG A 350 4.94 -13.12 -26.98
N ASP A 351 5.15 -13.93 -28.02
CA ASP A 351 4.05 -14.52 -28.80
C ASP A 351 3.12 -15.40 -27.94
N GLN A 352 3.69 -16.14 -26.99
CA GLN A 352 2.92 -16.96 -26.04
C GLN A 352 2.11 -16.08 -25.08
N TRP A 353 2.70 -14.97 -24.65
CA TRP A 353 2.07 -14.03 -23.73
C TRP A 353 0.96 -13.20 -24.40
N ASP A 354 1.17 -12.77 -25.65
CA ASP A 354 0.20 -12.02 -26.45
C ASP A 354 -1.06 -12.87 -26.78
N ALA A 355 -0.97 -14.20 -26.68
CA ALA A 355 -2.10 -15.11 -26.87
C ALA A 355 -3.05 -15.19 -25.65
N ILE A 356 -2.67 -14.61 -24.51
CA ILE A 356 -3.49 -14.61 -23.28
C ILE A 356 -4.63 -13.60 -23.40
N ASP A 357 -5.85 -13.98 -23.00
CA ASP A 357 -7.00 -13.06 -22.96
C ASP A 357 -7.01 -12.23 -21.66
N PHE A 358 -6.38 -11.05 -21.72
CA PHE A 358 -6.32 -10.11 -20.60
C PHE A 358 -7.67 -9.52 -20.17
N ASN A 359 -8.76 -9.74 -20.92
CA ASN A 359 -10.10 -9.34 -20.46
C ASN A 359 -10.71 -10.35 -19.48
N ARG A 360 -10.08 -11.52 -19.31
CA ARG A 360 -10.55 -12.63 -18.49
C ARG A 360 -9.48 -13.10 -17.51
N LEU A 361 -8.72 -12.16 -16.93
CA LEU A 361 -7.68 -12.45 -15.94
C LEU A 361 -8.21 -13.20 -14.72
N ASP A 362 -9.47 -12.98 -14.34
CA ASP A 362 -10.16 -13.70 -13.26
C ASP A 362 -10.33 -15.21 -13.54
N ALA A 363 -10.32 -15.61 -14.81
CA ALA A 363 -10.41 -17.00 -15.24
C ALA A 363 -9.04 -17.64 -15.52
N ILE A 364 -7.95 -16.89 -15.42
CA ILE A 364 -6.60 -17.37 -15.71
C ILE A 364 -5.99 -17.94 -14.44
N ASP A 365 -5.38 -19.13 -14.55
CA ASP A 365 -4.50 -19.69 -13.52
C ASP A 365 -3.04 -19.33 -13.89
N PRO A 366 -2.37 -18.46 -13.11
CA PRO A 366 -0.96 -18.13 -13.33
C PRO A 366 -0.04 -19.35 -13.32
N ALA A 367 -0.33 -20.35 -12.48
CA ALA A 367 0.49 -21.55 -12.39
C ALA A 367 0.37 -22.37 -13.68
N ALA A 368 -0.84 -22.63 -14.16
CA ALA A 368 -1.05 -23.31 -15.44
C ALA A 368 -0.38 -22.56 -16.60
N THR A 369 -0.48 -21.23 -16.62
CA THR A 369 0.08 -20.39 -17.68
C THR A 369 1.62 -20.46 -17.71
N LEU A 370 2.28 -20.26 -16.58
CA LEU A 370 3.74 -20.31 -16.51
C LEU A 370 4.27 -21.73 -16.73
N ASN A 371 3.56 -22.76 -16.27
CA ASN A 371 3.90 -24.15 -16.59
C ASN A 371 3.78 -24.47 -18.08
N ALA A 372 2.78 -23.92 -18.78
CA ALA A 372 2.67 -24.06 -20.24
C ALA A 372 3.83 -23.37 -20.99
N CYS A 373 4.44 -22.34 -20.40
CA CYS A 373 5.65 -21.71 -20.89
C CYS A 373 6.93 -22.49 -20.55
N GLY A 374 6.83 -23.65 -19.89
CA GLY A 374 7.97 -24.49 -19.55
C GLY A 374 8.66 -24.12 -18.23
N ALA A 375 7.89 -23.65 -17.24
CA ALA A 375 8.44 -23.34 -15.92
C ALA A 375 9.17 -24.54 -15.28
N VAL A 376 10.36 -24.25 -14.75
CA VAL A 376 11.14 -25.14 -13.89
C VAL A 376 10.71 -24.89 -12.46
N VAL A 377 10.02 -25.87 -11.89
CA VAL A 377 9.45 -25.81 -10.55
C VAL A 377 9.36 -27.21 -9.97
N LYS A 378 9.51 -27.31 -8.65
CA LYS A 378 9.35 -28.57 -7.93
C LYS A 378 8.60 -28.37 -6.62
N LEU A 379 7.54 -29.14 -6.46
CA LEU A 379 6.76 -29.21 -5.22
C LEU A 379 6.90 -30.61 -4.61
N ASP A 380 6.96 -30.67 -3.28
CA ASP A 380 6.89 -31.93 -2.55
C ASP A 380 5.43 -32.45 -2.44
N ARG A 381 5.24 -33.60 -1.78
CA ARG A 381 3.89 -34.20 -1.58
C ARG A 381 2.95 -33.32 -0.74
N SER A 382 3.48 -32.34 -0.03
CA SER A 382 2.74 -31.41 0.83
C SER A 382 2.53 -30.04 0.17
N ALA A 383 2.86 -29.90 -1.11
CA ALA A 383 2.85 -28.66 -1.87
C ALA A 383 3.81 -27.58 -1.33
N ARG A 384 4.96 -27.98 -0.79
CA ARG A 384 6.05 -27.05 -0.45
C ARG A 384 7.04 -26.95 -1.60
N PHE A 385 7.55 -25.75 -1.85
CA PHE A 385 8.63 -25.55 -2.80
C PHE A 385 9.90 -26.29 -2.38
N VAL A 386 10.47 -26.99 -3.36
CA VAL A 386 11.81 -27.56 -3.31
C VAL A 386 12.71 -26.66 -4.14
N GLU A 387 13.93 -26.45 -3.65
CA GLU A 387 14.92 -25.65 -4.36
C GLU A 387 15.20 -26.20 -5.76
N VAL A 388 15.27 -25.29 -6.73
CA VAL A 388 15.58 -25.57 -8.13
C VAL A 388 16.80 -24.77 -8.57
N THR A 389 17.52 -25.28 -9.57
CA THR A 389 18.51 -24.48 -10.27
C THR A 389 17.79 -23.57 -11.27
N PRO A 390 17.90 -22.23 -11.16
CA PRO A 390 17.26 -21.33 -12.11
C PRO A 390 17.89 -21.49 -13.51
N MET A 391 17.13 -21.13 -14.55
CA MET A 391 17.67 -21.13 -15.91
C MET A 391 18.79 -20.09 -16.04
N ASP A 392 19.78 -20.37 -16.89
CA ASP A 392 20.88 -19.45 -17.14
C ASP A 392 20.43 -18.31 -18.06
N MET A 393 20.88 -17.08 -17.79
CA MET A 393 20.61 -15.90 -18.64
C MET A 393 21.03 -16.10 -20.10
N LEU A 394 21.97 -17.01 -20.38
CA LEU A 394 22.38 -17.36 -21.75
C LEU A 394 21.22 -17.82 -22.65
N VAL A 395 20.09 -18.26 -22.09
CA VAL A 395 18.88 -18.63 -22.86
C VAL A 395 18.21 -17.44 -23.55
N LEU A 396 18.55 -16.21 -23.16
CA LEU A 396 18.03 -14.99 -23.76
C LEU A 396 18.74 -14.62 -25.08
N ASN A 397 19.96 -15.11 -25.30
CA ASN A 397 20.77 -14.81 -26.48
C ASN A 397 20.32 -15.57 -27.74
#